data_AF-A0A378BJH0-F1
#
_entry.id   AF-A0A378BJH0-F1
#
_cell.length_a   1.000
_cell.length_b   1.000
_cell.length_c   1.000
_cell.angle_alpha   90.00
_cell.angle_beta   90.00
_cell.angle_gamma   90.00
#
_symmetry.space_group_name_H-M   'P 1'
#
loop_
_entity.id
_entity.type
_entity.pdbx_description
1 polymer ?
#
loop_
_entity_poly.entity_id
_entity_poly.type
_entity_poly.pdbx_seq_one_letter_code
_entity_poly.pdbx_strand_id
1 'polypeptide(L)' 'MVQHNRVRSLSGEWAHVKAETVCLHGDGAHALDFARRLRAAFAGRNIDVSADLE' A
#
# COMPACT_ATOMS: atom_id res chain seq x y z
N MET A 1 4.14 1.45 5.94
CA MET A 1 4.98 1.23 4.75
C MET A 1 5.16 2.55 4.00
N VAL A 2 4.28 2.93 3.08
CA VAL A 2 4.44 4.11 2.19
C VAL A 2 4.85 5.41 2.90
N GLN A 3 4.18 5.82 3.98
CA GLN A 3 4.46 7.13 4.63
C GLN A 3 5.70 7.14 5.54
N HIS A 4 6.13 5.98 6.04
CA HIS A 4 7.09 5.91 7.16
C HIS A 4 8.23 4.92 6.94
N ASN A 5 8.30 4.27 5.77
CA ASN A 5 9.34 3.30 5.41
C ASN A 5 9.55 2.18 6.44
N ARG A 6 8.47 1.80 7.13
CA ARG A 6 8.46 0.69 8.10
C ARG A 6 7.12 -0.02 8.19
N VAL A 7 7.15 -1.24 8.71
CA VAL A 7 6.00 -2.08 9.04
C VAL A 7 6.26 -2.79 10.37
N ARG A 8 5.21 -3.03 11.15
CA ARG A 8 5.33 -3.80 12.40
C ARG A 8 5.28 -5.29 12.06
N SER A 9 6.28 -6.05 12.48
CA SER A 9 6.34 -7.50 12.29
C SER A 9 5.39 -8.23 13.24
N LEU A 10 5.24 -9.55 13.04
CA LEU A 10 4.50 -10.42 13.96
C LEU A 10 5.18 -10.53 15.34
N SER A 11 6.50 -10.39 15.43
CA SER A 11 7.24 -10.29 16.70
C SER A 11 7.03 -8.95 17.41
N GLY A 12 6.39 -7.97 16.74
CA GLY A 12 6.12 -6.65 17.27
C GLY A 12 7.21 -5.61 17.00
N GLU A 13 8.34 -6.03 16.42
CA GLU A 13 9.45 -5.17 16.01
C GLU A 13 9.11 -4.34 14.77
N TRP A 14 9.80 -3.21 14.60
CA TRP A 14 9.68 -2.40 13.38
C TRP A 14 10.70 -2.84 12.34
N ALA A 15 10.24 -3.37 11.22
CA ALA A 15 11.07 -3.67 10.06
C ALA A 15 11.08 -2.48 9.09
N HIS A 16 12.26 -2.09 8.62
CA HIS A 16 12.41 -1.05 7.59
C HIS A 16 12.13 -1.62 6.20
N VAL A 17 11.41 -0.85 5.37
CA VAL A 17 11.07 -1.23 4.00
C VAL A 17 11.11 0.00 3.08
N LYS A 18 11.60 -0.18 1.85
CA LYS A 18 11.46 0.79 0.75
C LYS A 18 10.22 0.41 -0.06
N ALA A 19 9.12 1.13 0.12
CA ALA A 19 7.82 0.77 -0.45
C ALA A 19 7.52 1.57 -1.72
N GLU A 20 8.18 1.21 -2.83
CA GLU A 20 8.03 1.88 -4.13
C GLU A 20 6.78 1.42 -4.89
N THR A 21 6.43 0.15 -4.73
CA THR A 21 5.19 -0.43 -5.29
C THR A 21 4.51 -1.31 -4.24
N VAL A 22 3.19 -1.45 -4.36
CA VAL A 22 2.37 -2.31 -3.51
C VAL A 22 1.66 -3.32 -4.38
N CYS A 23 1.96 -4.60 -4.20
CA CYS A 23 1.24 -5.67 -4.87
C CYS A 23 -0.19 -5.76 -4.32
N LEU A 24 -1.15 -5.89 -5.22
CA LEU A 24 -2.56 -6.05 -4.89
C LEU A 24 -3.10 -7.29 -5.56
N HIS A 25 -3.72 -8.18 -4.79
CA HIS A 25 -4.41 -9.34 -5.33
C HIS A 25 -5.78 -8.95 -5.92
N GLY A 26 -6.14 -9.57 -7.04
CA GLY A 26 -7.33 -9.28 -7.84
C GLY A 26 -8.32 -10.46 -7.96
N ASP A 27 -8.05 -11.56 -7.28
CA ASP A 27 -8.64 -12.89 -7.50
C ASP A 27 -9.81 -13.23 -6.55
N GLY A 28 -9.93 -12.53 -5.43
CA GLY A 28 -11.02 -12.72 -4.46
C GLY A 28 -12.27 -11.89 -4.75
N ALA A 29 -13.44 -12.35 -4.27
CA ALA A 29 -14.71 -11.63 -4.37
C ALA A 29 -14.66 -10.19 -3.78
N HIS A 30 -13.75 -9.94 -2.83
CA HIS A 30 -13.56 -8.64 -2.18
C HIS A 30 -12.37 -7.83 -2.73
N ALA A 31 -11.64 -8.36 -3.72
CA ALA A 31 -10.40 -7.75 -4.19
C ALA A 31 -10.62 -6.33 -4.73
N LEU A 32 -11.66 -6.14 -5.56
CA LEU A 32 -12.00 -4.84 -6.12
C LEU A 32 -12.41 -3.82 -5.04
N ASP A 33 -13.21 -4.23 -4.07
CA ASP A 33 -13.63 -3.36 -2.97
C ASP A 33 -12.44 -2.93 -2.11
N PHE A 34 -11.49 -3.84 -1.91
CA PHE A 34 -10.24 -3.53 -1.21
C PHE A 34 -9.39 -2.55 -2.02
N ALA A 35 -9.23 -2.77 -3.34
CA ALA A 35 -8.52 -1.87 -4.24
C ALA A 35 -9.06 -0.43 -4.19
N ARG A 36 -10.39 -0.29 -4.26
CA ARG A 36 -11.08 1.00 -4.20
C ARG A 36 -10.85 1.71 -2.87
N ARG A 37 -11.00 0.97 -1.75
CA ARG A 37 -10.75 1.50 -0.40
C ARG A 37 -9.31 1.96 -0.21
N LEU A 38 -8.34 1.18 -0.68
CA LEU A 38 -6.93 1.53 -0.61
C LEU A 38 -6.63 2.80 -1.41
N ARG A 39 -7.12 2.89 -2.65
CA ARG A 39 -6.94 4.07 -3.51
C ARG A 39 -7.55 5.33 -2.89
N ALA A 40 -8.76 5.25 -2.34
CA ALA A 40 -9.39 6.37 -1.64
C ALA A 40 -8.60 6.80 -0.38
N ALA A 41 -8.09 5.83 0.39
CA ALA A 41 -7.28 6.11 1.57
C ALA A 41 -5.93 6.78 1.24
N PHE A 42 -5.34 6.46 0.09
CA PHE A 42 -4.13 7.12 -0.43
C PHE A 42 -4.43 8.55 -0.88
N ALA A 43 -5.51 8.75 -1.66
CA ALA A 43 -5.93 10.09 -2.08
C ALA A 43 -6.19 11.01 -0.87
N GLY A 44 -6.91 10.52 0.15
CA GLY A 44 -7.16 11.29 1.38
C GLY A 44 -5.91 11.60 2.22
N ARG A 45 -4.75 11.00 1.88
CA ARG A 45 -3.45 11.23 2.52
C ARG A 45 -2.46 11.95 1.60
N ASN A 46 -2.90 12.45 0.44
CA ASN A 46 -2.06 13.04 -0.60
C ASN A 46 -0.93 12.10 -1.06
N ILE A 47 -1.22 10.81 -1.15
CA ILE A 47 -0.32 9.81 -1.74
C ILE A 47 -0.80 9.58 -3.17
N ASP A 48 0.01 10.00 -4.14
CA ASP A 48 -0.29 9.77 -5.54
C ASP A 48 -0.09 8.30 -5.92
N VAL A 49 -0.91 7.83 -6.86
CA VAL A 49 -0.81 6.48 -7.44
C VAL A 49 -0.64 6.65 -8.92
N SER A 50 0.63 6.66 -9.32
CA SER A 50 1.09 6.73 -10.69
C SER A 50 1.88 5.46 -11.04
N ALA A 51 2.03 5.21 -12.33
CA ALA A 51 3.11 4.34 -12.79
C ALA A 51 4.43 5.13 -12.71
N ASP A 52 5.54 4.39 -12.76
CA ASP A 52 6.82 5.02 -13.00
C ASP A 52 6.84 5.64 -14.42
N LEU A 53 7.57 6.75 -14.60
CA LEU A 53 7.61 7.51 -15.86
C LEU A 53 8.87 7.22 -16.70
N GLU A 54 9.63 6.20 -16.33
CA GLU A 54 10.84 5.76 -17.04
C GLU A 54 10.56 4.88 -18.28
#